data_AF-A0A1H8SZI7-F1
#
_entry.id   AF-A0A1H8SZI7-F1
#
_cell.length_a   1.000
_cell.length_b   1.000
_cell.length_c   1.000
_cell.angle_alpha   90.00
_cell.angle_beta   90.00
_cell.angle_gamma   90.00
#
_symmetry.space_group_name_H-M   'P 1'
#
loop_
_entity.id
_entity.type
_entity.pdbx_description
1 polymer ?
#
loop_
_entity_poly.entity_id
_entity_poly.type
_entity_poly.pdbx_seq_one_letter_code
_entity_poly.pdbx_strand_id
1 'polypeptide(L)'
;MVRHTGDGLAAGFVQATVARDLASAEVAWVIDVRWQGQGLAREAAALMLGWLEARGVTGVFAHIHPEHAASAAVARHVGLAPTGIVEDGELRWERTVT
;
A
#
# COMPACT_ATOMS: atom_id res chain seq x y z
N MET A 1 11.37 0.60 -5.14
CA MET A 1 11.94 1.89 -4.73
C MET A 1 11.21 2.99 -5.47
N VAL A 2 10.75 4.02 -4.76
CA VAL A 2 10.13 5.22 -5.33
C VAL A 2 11.21 6.27 -5.54
N ARG A 3 11.28 6.85 -6.74
CA ARG A 3 12.22 7.92 -7.08
C ARG A 3 11.45 9.16 -7.47
N HIS A 4 11.92 10.32 -7.03
CA HIS A 4 11.42 11.59 -7.52
C HIS A 4 11.94 11.81 -8.95
N THR A 5 11.06 12.19 -9.88
CA THR A 5 11.36 12.26 -11.31
C THR A 5 12.25 13.44 -11.70
N GLY A 6 12.27 14.52 -10.91
CA GLY A 6 13.06 15.70 -11.21
C GLY A 6 14.57 15.54 -10.98
N ASP A 7 14.96 14.79 -9.95
CA ASP A 7 16.37 14.66 -9.52
C ASP A 7 16.84 13.21 -9.36
N GLY A 8 15.95 12.22 -9.52
CA GLY A 8 16.26 10.80 -9.42
C GLY A 8 16.52 10.29 -8.00
N LEU A 9 16.35 11.15 -6.99
CA LEU A 9 16.63 10.82 -5.60
C LEU A 9 15.64 9.78 -5.06
N ALA A 10 16.12 8.99 -4.09
CA ALA A 10 15.29 8.07 -3.35
C ALA A 10 14.21 8.85 -2.58
N ALA A 11 12.94 8.63 -2.93
CA ALA A 11 11.80 9.28 -2.28
C ALA A 11 11.08 8.34 -1.31
N GLY A 12 11.30 7.02 -1.41
CA GLY A 12 10.68 6.05 -0.52
C GLY A 12 10.63 4.64 -1.11
N PHE A 13 9.71 3.83 -0.61
CA PHE A 13 9.47 2.48 -1.11
C PHE A 13 8.02 2.03 -0.90
N VAL A 14 7.65 1.03 -1.68
CA VAL A 14 6.48 0.18 -1.50
C VAL A 14 6.97 -1.24 -1.36
N GLN A 15 6.26 -2.06 -0.59
CA GLN A 15 6.63 -3.44 -0.29
C GLN A 15 5.37 -4.31 -0.27
N ALA A 16 5.52 -5.56 -0.69
CA ALA A 16 4.52 -6.61 -0.53
C ALA A 16 5.15 -7.85 0.12
N THR A 17 4.51 -8.42 1.12
CA THR A 17 4.77 -9.77 1.63
C THR A 17 3.71 -10.70 1.04
N VAL A 18 4.11 -11.63 0.18
CA VAL A 18 3.18 -12.45 -0.62
C VAL A 18 3.12 -13.86 -0.07
N ALA A 19 1.91 -14.38 0.14
CA ALA A 19 1.69 -15.77 0.51
C ALA A 19 2.17 -16.72 -0.59
N ARG A 20 2.69 -17.90 -0.21
CA ARG A 20 3.26 -18.86 -1.17
C ARG A 20 2.25 -19.37 -2.21
N ASP A 21 0.98 -19.44 -1.84
CA ASP A 21 -0.13 -19.86 -2.68
C ASP A 21 -0.77 -18.70 -3.47
N LEU A 22 -0.24 -17.48 -3.32
CA LEU A 22 -0.75 -16.24 -3.92
C LEU A 22 -2.17 -15.86 -3.46
N ALA A 23 -2.72 -16.52 -2.43
CA ALA A 23 -4.07 -16.20 -1.94
C ALA A 23 -4.13 -14.80 -1.30
N SER A 24 -3.00 -14.28 -0.83
CA SER A 24 -2.94 -12.94 -0.25
C SER A 24 -1.56 -12.28 -0.36
N ALA A 25 -1.56 -10.94 -0.32
CA ALA A 25 -0.38 -10.14 -0.08
C ALA A 25 -0.65 -9.04 0.95
N GLU A 26 0.24 -8.93 1.94
CA GLU A 26 0.30 -7.76 2.83
C GLU A 26 1.10 -6.66 2.14
N VAL A 27 0.59 -5.43 2.11
CA VAL A 27 1.25 -4.30 1.44
C VAL A 27 1.53 -3.15 2.40
N ALA A 28 2.68 -2.50 2.18
CA ALA A 28 3.13 -1.35 2.95
C ALA A 28 3.81 -0.30 2.06
N TRP A 29 3.86 0.94 2.54
CA TRP A 29 4.52 2.06 1.85
C TRP A 29 5.13 3.03 2.85
N VAL A 30 6.27 3.60 2.46
CA VAL A 30 6.94 4.68 3.19
C VAL A 30 7.44 5.70 2.17
N ILE A 31 7.09 6.97 2.38
CA ILE A 31 7.61 8.11 1.61
C ILE A 31 8.34 9.04 2.58
N ASP A 32 9.56 9.42 2.21
CA ASP A 32 10.36 10.42 2.93
C ASP A 32 9.56 11.72 3.05
N VAL A 33 9.58 12.32 4.25
CA VAL A 33 8.78 13.50 4.61
C VAL A 33 8.94 14.67 3.63
N ARG A 34 10.11 14.82 3.00
CA ARG A 34 10.39 15.87 2.02
C ARG A 34 9.55 15.75 0.75
N TRP A 35 9.09 14.54 0.43
CA TRP A 35 8.37 14.20 -0.80
C TRP A 35 6.90 13.84 -0.55
N GLN A 36 6.43 13.95 0.69
CA GLN A 36 5.02 13.73 1.02
C GLN A 36 4.12 14.83 0.43
N GLY A 37 2.82 14.53 0.31
CA GLY A 37 1.83 15.46 -0.27
C GLY A 37 1.81 15.54 -1.80
N GLN A 38 2.72 14.85 -2.49
CA GLN A 38 2.85 14.89 -3.96
C GLN A 38 2.20 13.69 -4.68
N GLY A 39 1.45 12.85 -3.96
CA GLY A 39 0.78 11.68 -4.56
C GLY A 39 1.67 10.44 -4.78
N LEU A 40 2.98 10.51 -4.52
CA LEU A 40 3.92 9.42 -4.77
C LEU A 40 3.52 8.06 -4.15
N ALA A 41 3.01 8.06 -2.91
CA ALA A 41 2.56 6.82 -2.27
C ALA A 41 1.38 6.18 -3.01
N ARG A 42 0.44 7.00 -3.52
CA ARG A 42 -0.74 6.54 -4.25
C ARG A 42 -0.36 5.89 -5.56
N GLU A 43 0.48 6.58 -6.34
CA GLU A 43 0.96 6.07 -7.64
C GLU A 43 1.77 4.79 -7.46
N ALA A 44 2.73 4.79 -6.52
CA ALA A 44 3.57 3.64 -6.29
C ALA A 44 2.77 2.43 -5.76
N ALA A 45 1.80 2.65 -4.86
CA ALA A 45 0.95 1.58 -4.34
C ALA A 45 0.04 1.02 -5.45
N ALA A 46 -0.56 1.86 -6.29
CA ALA A 46 -1.39 1.42 -7.41
C ALA A 46 -0.60 0.57 -8.41
N LEU A 47 0.62 0.99 -8.76
CA LEU A 47 1.51 0.22 -9.64
C LEU A 47 1.91 -1.13 -9.04
N MET A 48 2.24 -1.15 -7.74
CA MET A 48 2.55 -2.39 -7.04
C MET A 48 1.35 -3.33 -7.00
N LEU A 49 0.14 -2.83 -6.72
CA LEU A 49 -1.06 -3.64 -6.74
C LEU A 49 -1.30 -4.22 -8.12
N GLY A 50 -1.35 -3.42 -9.19
CA GLY A 50 -1.56 -3.96 -10.55
C GLY A 50 -0.52 -5.04 -10.94
N TRP A 51 0.72 -4.93 -10.45
CA TRP A 51 1.75 -5.96 -10.63
C TRP A 51 1.50 -7.25 -9.85
N LEU A 52 0.91 -7.17 -8.64
CA LEU A 52 0.47 -8.31 -7.83
C LEU A 52 -0.76 -8.98 -8.46
N GLU A 53 -1.74 -8.19 -8.91
CA GLU A 53 -2.94 -8.69 -9.60
C GLU A 53 -2.56 -9.47 -10.86
N ALA A 54 -1.66 -8.92 -11.68
CA ALA A 54 -1.14 -9.59 -12.87
C ALA A 54 -0.36 -10.90 -12.58
N ARG A 55 0.03 -11.13 -11.32
CA ARG A 55 0.68 -12.38 -10.87
C ARG A 55 -0.29 -13.40 -10.28
N GLY A 56 -1.58 -13.08 -10.22
CA GLY A 56 -2.60 -13.96 -9.67
C GLY A 56 -2.79 -13.82 -8.15
N VAL A 57 -2.33 -12.72 -7.54
CA VAL A 57 -2.69 -12.44 -6.15
C VAL A 57 -4.17 -12.10 -6.08
N THR A 58 -4.93 -12.83 -5.26
CA THR A 58 -6.41 -12.68 -5.19
C THR A 58 -6.89 -11.82 -4.02
N GLY A 59 -6.05 -11.60 -3.01
CA GLY A 59 -6.36 -10.76 -1.85
C GLY A 59 -5.22 -9.83 -1.50
N VAL A 60 -5.53 -8.58 -1.14
CA VAL A 60 -4.54 -7.61 -0.69
C VAL A 60 -5.01 -6.96 0.59
N PHE A 61 -4.10 -6.82 1.57
CA PHE A 61 -4.40 -6.15 2.82
C PHE A 61 -3.24 -5.30 3.34
N ALA A 62 -3.55 -4.38 4.25
CA ALA A 62 -2.59 -3.54 4.95
C ALA A 62 -3.04 -3.29 6.40
N HIS A 63 -2.08 -3.08 7.29
CA HIS A 63 -2.33 -2.61 8.66
C HIS A 63 -2.03 -1.12 8.75
N ILE A 64 -2.98 -0.36 9.28
CA ILE A 64 -2.88 1.10 9.37
C ILE A 64 -3.41 1.55 10.72
N HIS A 65 -2.55 2.22 11.50
CA HIS A 65 -2.98 2.88 12.73
C HIS A 65 -4.20 3.80 12.48
N PRO A 66 -5.27 3.74 13.29
CA PRO A 66 -6.53 4.47 13.06
C PRO A 66 -6.35 5.99 12.90
N GLU A 67 -5.37 6.58 13.58
CA GLU A 67 -5.07 8.01 13.52
C GLU A 67 -4.19 8.41 12.32
N HIS A 68 -3.70 7.46 11.52
CA HIS A 68 -2.77 7.72 10.42
C HIS A 68 -3.50 8.09 9.11
N ALA A 69 -4.16 9.25 9.11
CA ALA A 69 -5.03 9.72 8.03
C ALA A 69 -4.39 9.69 6.63
N ALA A 70 -3.08 10.00 6.52
CA ALA A 70 -2.35 9.96 5.26
C ALA A 70 -2.30 8.54 4.64
N SER A 71 -2.02 7.52 5.45
CA SER A 71 -1.99 6.12 5.00
C SER A 71 -3.40 5.62 4.71
N ALA A 72 -4.38 6.00 5.53
CA ALA A 72 -5.79 5.68 5.25
C ALA A 72 -6.27 6.31 3.93
N ALA A 73 -5.72 7.44 3.50
CA ALA A 73 -6.02 8.05 2.20
C ALA A 73 -5.35 7.31 1.03
N VAL A 74 -4.17 6.69 1.23
CA VAL A 74 -3.54 5.82 0.24
C VAL A 74 -4.33 4.52 0.10
N ALA A 75 -4.69 3.87 1.21
CA ALA A 75 -5.49 2.64 1.20
C ALA A 75 -6.82 2.80 0.45
N ARG A 76 -7.57 3.88 0.72
CA ARG A 76 -8.79 4.19 -0.03
C ARG A 76 -8.54 4.40 -1.52
N HIS A 77 -7.46 5.11 -1.87
CA HIS A 77 -7.13 5.40 -3.26
C HIS A 77 -6.89 4.12 -4.07
N VAL A 78 -6.26 3.12 -3.46
CA VAL A 78 -6.00 1.82 -4.10
C VAL A 78 -7.12 0.78 -3.88
N GLY A 79 -8.27 1.23 -3.37
CA GLY A 79 -9.48 0.42 -3.26
C GLY A 79 -9.57 -0.50 -2.04
N LEU A 80 -8.66 -0.37 -1.06
CA LEU A 80 -8.81 -1.09 0.20
C LEU A 80 -9.90 -0.43 1.06
N ALA A 81 -10.66 -1.25 1.79
CA ALA A 81 -11.66 -0.85 2.76
C ALA A 81 -11.30 -1.34 4.17
N PRO A 82 -11.63 -0.58 5.23
CA PRO A 82 -11.38 -1.03 6.60
C PRO A 82 -12.32 -2.18 6.97
N THR A 83 -11.82 -3.21 7.66
CA THR A 83 -12.58 -4.41 8.01
C THR A 83 -13.18 -4.39 9.42
N GLY A 84 -12.74 -3.44 10.25
CA GLY A 84 -13.06 -3.41 11.68
C GLY A 84 -12.19 -4.33 12.55
N ILE A 85 -11.34 -5.15 11.95
CA ILE A 85 -10.37 -6.00 12.65
C ILE A 85 -9.17 -5.14 13.07
N VAL A 86 -8.81 -5.18 14.35
CA VAL A 86 -7.65 -4.46 14.90
C VAL A 86 -6.62 -5.47 15.42
N GLU A 87 -5.39 -5.33 14.94
CA GLU A 87 -4.25 -6.18 15.30
C GLU A 87 -3.12 -5.25 15.75
N ASP A 88 -2.60 -5.46 16.97
CA ASP A 88 -1.54 -4.62 17.56
C ASP A 88 -1.80 -3.09 17.52
N GLY A 89 -3.08 -2.70 17.60
CA GLY A 89 -3.51 -1.29 17.54
C GLY A 89 -3.68 -0.74 16.13
N GLU A 90 -3.46 -1.54 15.09
CA GLU A 90 -3.64 -1.16 13.70
C GLU A 90 -4.91 -1.76 13.12
N LEU A 91 -5.67 -0.94 12.38
CA LEU A 91 -6.86 -1.38 11.68
C LEU A 91 -6.46 -2.09 10.40
N ARG A 92 -7.00 -3.29 10.17
CA ARG A 92 -6.85 -4.01 8.92
C ARG A 92 -7.70 -3.37 7.82
N TRP A 93 -7.07 -3.13 6.69
CA TRP A 93 -7.67 -2.70 5.44
C TRP A 93 -7.50 -3.81 4.42
N GLU A 94 -8.51 -4.11 3.61
CA GLU A 94 -8.39 -5.15 2.58
C GLU A 94 -9.24 -4.89 1.33
N ARG A 95 -8.89 -5.60 0.26
CA ARG A 95 -9.72 -5.79 -0.92
C ARG A 95 -9.44 -7.13 -1.56
N THR A 96 -10.45 -7.63 -2.27
CA THR A 96 -10.29 -8.73 -3.21
C THR A 96 -9.84 -8.17 -4.56
N VAL A 97 -8.99 -8.93 -5.24
CA VAL A 97 -8.54 -8.68 -6.60
C VAL A 97 -9.29 -9.66 -7.51
N THR A 98 -9.78 -9.17 -8.65
CA THR A 98 -10.55 -9.96 -9.63
C THR A 98 -9.68 -10.37 -10.79
#